data_AF-A0A8T7FVS7-F1
#
_entry.id   AF-A0A8T7FVS7-F1
#
_cell.length_a   1.000
_cell.length_b   1.000
_cell.length_c   1.000
_cell.angle_alpha   90.00
_cell.angle_beta   90.00
_cell.angle_gamma   90.00
#
_symmetry.space_group_name_H-M   'P 1'
#
loop_
_entity.id
_entity.type
_entity.pdbx_description
1 polymer ?
#
loop_
_entity_poly.entity_id
_entity_poly.type
_entity_poly.pdbx_seq_one_letter_code
_entity_poly.pdbx_strand_id
1 'polypeptide(L)'
;MFRRIFIVLLIAVLLSGCAGRSQPQVITASGDISSAVEQYRALLGENNGGEPGTKGETGYREINWDSLPDELSAPNFYQPDFFNRPEAPLARGIVLNTPGEGLMVSANANNPYGVPPRFGNINPQYAEIFKTFSEEKLFSPVGSNLVVITFFVPGTNTPAAVRGFGAVYTDVDTAHTAFEYFDKDGNSLGSFETPIADSGLSFLGVVFEEAVVYSVEVRYGTGALGPDDGAGDVDVAVMDNFIFGEPQAVE
;
A
#
# COMPACT_ATOMS: atom_id res chain seq x y z
N MET A 1 -25.34 -2.29 36.40
CA MET A 1 -24.46 -2.63 35.28
C MET A 1 -24.51 -1.44 34.31
N PHE A 2 -23.54 -0.53 34.39
CA PHE A 2 -23.55 0.74 33.66
C PHE A 2 -23.11 0.52 32.20
N ARG A 3 -23.98 0.92 31.26
CA ARG A 3 -23.77 0.83 29.81
C ARG A 3 -22.87 1.99 29.38
N ARG A 4 -21.62 1.71 29.00
CA ARG A 4 -20.68 2.72 28.49
C ARG A 4 -21.09 3.11 27.07
N ILE A 5 -21.51 4.35 26.89
CA ILE A 5 -21.75 4.98 25.60
C ILE A 5 -20.39 5.51 25.11
N PHE A 6 -19.87 4.95 24.03
CA PHE A 6 -18.74 5.53 23.31
C PHE A 6 -19.25 6.66 22.42
N ILE A 7 -18.80 7.88 22.71
CA ILE A 7 -19.06 9.06 21.87
C ILE A 7 -17.88 9.14 20.90
N VAL A 8 -18.14 8.87 19.61
CA VAL A 8 -17.19 9.15 18.53
C VAL A 8 -17.23 10.65 18.28
N LEU A 9 -16.11 11.34 18.53
CA LEU A 9 -15.98 12.77 18.33
C LEU A 9 -15.54 13.04 16.88
N LEU A 10 -16.46 13.51 16.05
CA LEU A 10 -16.16 14.01 14.71
C LEU A 10 -15.65 15.45 14.84
N ILE A 11 -14.35 15.69 14.66
CA ILE A 11 -13.81 17.06 14.60
C ILE A 11 -13.78 17.49 13.13
N ALA A 12 -14.71 18.38 12.76
CA ALA A 12 -14.67 19.09 11.48
C ALA A 12 -14.08 20.49 11.71
N VAL A 13 -12.83 20.70 11.27
CA VAL A 13 -12.22 22.05 11.24
C VAL A 13 -12.62 22.70 9.90
N LEU A 14 -13.53 23.68 9.96
CA LEU A 14 -13.89 24.51 8.81
C LEU A 14 -12.90 25.68 8.69
N LEU A 15 -11.95 25.56 7.77
CA LEU A 15 -11.14 26.68 7.27
C LEU A 15 -11.76 27.16 5.95
N SER A 16 -12.35 28.36 5.96
CA SER A 16 -12.77 29.04 4.72
C SER A 16 -11.56 29.61 3.99
N GLY A 17 -11.34 29.19 2.75
CA GLY A 17 -10.38 29.81 1.83
C GLY A 17 -10.51 29.27 0.41
N CYS A 18 -10.66 30.19 -0.56
CA CYS A 18 -10.61 30.08 -2.03
C CYS A 18 -11.21 28.84 -2.70
N ALA A 19 -12.11 29.03 -3.67
CA ALA A 19 -12.64 27.97 -4.54
C ALA A 19 -11.52 27.04 -5.02
N GLY A 20 -11.41 25.90 -4.35
CA GLY A 20 -10.25 25.02 -4.35
C GLY A 20 -10.75 23.58 -4.30
N ARG A 21 -9.99 22.69 -4.95
CA ARG A 21 -10.29 21.25 -5.05
C ARG A 21 -10.79 20.71 -3.70
N SER A 22 -11.82 19.86 -3.74
CA SER A 22 -12.31 19.20 -2.54
C SER A 22 -11.14 18.51 -1.83
N GLN A 23 -11.07 18.66 -0.50
CA GLN A 23 -10.02 17.97 0.26
C GLN A 23 -10.21 16.46 0.14
N PRO A 24 -9.12 15.70 -0.06
CA PRO A 24 -9.25 14.25 -0.14
C PRO A 24 -9.73 13.68 1.20
N GLN A 25 -10.46 12.57 1.12
CA GLN A 25 -10.86 11.81 2.29
C GLN A 25 -9.70 10.92 2.73
N VAL A 26 -9.32 11.02 4.00
CA VAL A 26 -8.23 10.25 4.60
C VAL A 26 -8.81 9.25 5.60
N ILE A 27 -8.50 7.97 5.42
CA ILE A 27 -8.88 6.88 6.31
C ILE A 27 -7.61 6.33 6.96
N THR A 28 -7.58 6.33 8.29
CA THR A 28 -6.47 5.79 9.07
C THR A 28 -6.96 4.94 10.24
N ALA A 29 -6.17 3.92 10.60
CA ALA A 29 -6.37 3.12 11.80
C ALA A 29 -5.06 2.44 12.22
N SER A 30 -4.95 2.08 13.50
CA SER A 30 -3.89 1.22 14.02
C SER A 30 -4.47 0.14 14.94
N GLY A 31 -3.78 -0.99 15.04
CA GLY A 31 -4.26 -2.18 15.77
C GLY A 31 -5.26 -2.97 14.94
N ASP A 32 -6.53 -3.01 15.35
CA ASP A 32 -7.60 -3.61 14.54
C ASP A 32 -8.02 -2.63 13.43
N ILE A 33 -7.49 -2.85 12.23
CA ILE A 33 -7.68 -1.98 11.07
C ILE A 33 -8.86 -2.42 10.18
N SER A 34 -9.56 -3.50 10.51
CA SER A 34 -10.53 -4.16 9.61
C SER A 34 -11.62 -3.22 9.13
N SER A 35 -12.22 -2.44 10.04
CA SER A 35 -13.28 -1.49 9.69
C SER A 35 -12.78 -0.34 8.82
N ALA A 36 -11.52 0.07 8.99
CA ALA A 36 -10.93 1.16 8.21
C ALA A 36 -10.63 0.70 6.77
N VAL A 37 -10.11 -0.52 6.60
CA VAL A 37 -9.91 -1.13 5.29
C VAL A 37 -11.25 -1.30 4.57
N GLU A 38 -12.28 -1.78 5.25
CA GLU A 38 -13.63 -1.91 4.70
C GLU A 38 -14.24 -0.55 4.32
N GLN A 39 -14.08 0.47 5.17
CA GLN A 39 -14.51 1.83 4.88
C GLN A 39 -13.82 2.37 3.63
N TYR A 40 -12.51 2.18 3.50
CA TYR A 40 -11.75 2.63 2.34
C TYR A 40 -12.18 1.92 1.05
N ARG A 41 -12.36 0.59 1.09
CA ARG A 41 -12.92 -0.18 -0.04
C ARG A 41 -14.30 0.35 -0.44
N ALA A 42 -15.18 0.62 0.53
CA ALA A 42 -16.52 1.16 0.28
C ALA A 42 -16.50 2.56 -0.36
N LEU A 43 -15.52 3.41 -0.03
CA LEU A 43 -15.32 4.70 -0.69
C LEU A 43 -14.90 4.57 -2.16
N LEU A 44 -14.19 3.50 -2.52
CA LEU A 44 -13.75 3.27 -3.90
C LEU A 44 -14.84 2.60 -4.76
N GLY A 45 -15.55 1.61 -4.21
CA GLY A 45 -16.65 0.89 -4.86
C GLY A 45 -16.45 -0.62 -4.87
N GLU A 46 -16.88 -1.28 -5.95
CA GLU A 46 -16.73 -2.74 -6.11
C GLU A 46 -15.28 -3.16 -6.40
N ASN A 47 -14.91 -4.38 -6.03
CA ASN A 47 -13.62 -4.96 -6.39
C ASN A 47 -13.63 -5.40 -7.86
N ASN A 48 -12.85 -4.72 -8.71
CA ASN A 48 -12.75 -4.97 -10.14
C ASN A 48 -11.78 -6.11 -10.50
N GLY A 49 -11.13 -6.72 -9.51
CA GLY A 49 -10.31 -7.92 -9.70
C GLY A 49 -9.05 -7.70 -10.54
N GLY A 50 -8.61 -8.77 -11.20
CA GLY A 50 -7.35 -8.84 -11.97
C GLY A 50 -7.55 -8.96 -13.47
N GLU A 51 -8.76 -8.68 -13.97
CA GLU A 51 -9.10 -8.81 -15.38
C GLU A 51 -8.59 -7.60 -16.19
N PRO A 52 -8.13 -7.81 -17.45
CA PRO A 52 -7.63 -6.73 -18.30
C PRO A 52 -8.66 -5.65 -18.62
N GLY A 53 -8.15 -4.43 -18.85
CA GLY A 53 -8.94 -3.25 -19.17
C GLY A 53 -9.71 -2.66 -17.99
N THR A 54 -9.98 -1.36 -18.09
CA THR A 54 -10.77 -0.60 -17.12
C THR A 54 -12.21 -1.15 -17.07
N LYS A 55 -12.75 -1.41 -15.87
CA LYS A 55 -14.09 -2.01 -15.67
C LYS A 55 -15.22 -1.01 -15.48
N GLY A 56 -14.89 0.27 -15.28
CA GLY A 56 -15.83 1.38 -15.14
C GLY A 56 -15.14 2.60 -14.55
N GLU A 57 -15.91 3.65 -14.27
CA GLU A 57 -15.40 4.89 -13.67
C GLU A 57 -15.13 4.76 -12.15
N THR A 58 -15.60 3.67 -11.53
CA THR A 58 -15.50 3.43 -10.09
C THR A 58 -15.07 2.00 -9.78
N GLY A 59 -14.88 1.70 -8.50
CA GLY A 59 -14.35 0.44 -8.02
C GLY A 59 -12.86 0.53 -7.69
N TYR A 60 -12.32 -0.58 -7.22
CA TYR A 60 -10.94 -0.72 -6.79
C TYR A 60 -10.31 -2.01 -7.25
N ARG A 61 -8.98 -2.06 -7.20
CA ARG A 61 -8.18 -3.26 -7.37
C ARG A 61 -7.28 -3.42 -6.16
N GLU A 62 -6.97 -4.68 -5.87
CA GLU A 62 -6.25 -5.03 -4.64
C GLU A 62 -5.20 -6.10 -4.89
N ILE A 63 -4.02 -5.92 -4.28
CA ILE A 63 -2.94 -6.90 -4.25
C ILE A 63 -2.72 -7.32 -2.81
N ASN A 64 -2.78 -8.62 -2.54
CA ASN A 64 -2.47 -9.24 -1.25
C ASN A 64 -1.17 -10.06 -1.28
N TRP A 65 -0.42 -9.99 -2.38
CA TRP A 65 0.88 -10.67 -2.58
C TRP A 65 0.87 -12.21 -2.61
N ASP A 66 -0.14 -12.87 -2.05
CA ASP A 66 -0.22 -14.32 -1.87
C ASP A 66 -0.30 -15.12 -3.16
N SER A 67 -0.80 -14.51 -4.24
CA SER A 67 -0.86 -15.15 -5.56
C SER A 67 0.51 -15.21 -6.25
N LEU A 68 1.54 -14.58 -5.69
CA LEU A 68 2.88 -14.62 -6.27
C LEU A 68 3.49 -16.01 -6.09
N PRO A 69 3.98 -16.66 -7.18
CA PRO A 69 4.67 -17.95 -7.08
C PRO A 69 5.91 -17.88 -6.18
N ASP A 70 6.31 -19.01 -5.60
CA ASP A 70 7.46 -19.10 -4.70
C ASP A 70 8.77 -18.78 -5.41
N GLU A 71 8.87 -19.12 -6.70
CA GLU A 71 10.01 -18.79 -7.56
C GLU A 71 10.18 -17.29 -7.79
N LEU A 72 9.13 -16.51 -7.56
CA LEU A 72 9.13 -15.04 -7.69
C LEU A 72 9.07 -14.33 -6.33
N SER A 73 9.07 -15.10 -5.23
CA SER A 73 9.12 -14.59 -3.86
C SER A 73 10.55 -14.68 -3.31
N ALA A 74 10.74 -14.18 -2.08
CA ALA A 74 12.01 -14.21 -1.38
C ALA A 74 12.67 -15.61 -1.47
N PRO A 75 13.98 -15.67 -1.75
CA PRO A 75 14.94 -14.56 -1.78
C PRO A 75 15.03 -13.83 -3.14
N ASN A 76 14.14 -14.12 -4.10
CA ASN A 76 14.17 -13.49 -5.42
C ASN A 76 13.50 -12.11 -5.39
N PHE A 77 13.93 -11.23 -6.30
CA PHE A 77 13.27 -9.94 -6.48
C PHE A 77 11.97 -10.09 -7.28
N TYR A 78 10.95 -9.38 -6.81
CA TYR A 78 9.69 -9.13 -7.50
C TYR A 78 9.94 -8.35 -8.80
N GLN A 79 9.20 -8.71 -9.85
CA GLN A 79 9.24 -8.02 -11.14
C GLN A 79 8.30 -6.81 -11.11
N PRO A 80 8.80 -5.57 -11.33
CA PRO A 80 8.04 -4.31 -11.23
C PRO A 80 6.62 -4.31 -11.83
N ASP A 81 6.43 -4.99 -12.97
CA ASP A 81 5.21 -4.99 -13.78
C ASP A 81 4.38 -6.28 -13.64
N PHE A 82 4.67 -7.15 -12.67
CA PHE A 82 3.97 -8.43 -12.50
C PHE A 82 2.44 -8.27 -12.43
N PHE A 83 1.95 -7.22 -11.77
CA PHE A 83 0.53 -6.87 -11.68
C PHE A 83 0.04 -5.84 -12.74
N ASN A 84 0.76 -5.73 -13.86
CA ASN A 84 0.29 -5.04 -15.07
C ASN A 84 0.43 -5.88 -16.34
N ARG A 85 0.47 -7.21 -16.22
CA ARG A 85 0.53 -8.12 -17.37
C ARG A 85 -0.82 -8.22 -18.10
N PRO A 86 -0.86 -8.53 -19.40
CA PRO A 86 -2.10 -8.53 -20.17
C PRO A 86 -3.05 -9.68 -19.85
N GLU A 87 -2.62 -10.69 -19.08
CA GLU A 87 -3.44 -11.84 -18.70
C GLU A 87 -4.12 -11.68 -17.33
N ALA A 88 -5.35 -12.18 -17.20
CA ALA A 88 -5.97 -12.36 -15.89
C ALA A 88 -5.26 -13.46 -15.09
N PRO A 89 -5.13 -13.33 -13.74
CA PRO A 89 -5.59 -12.22 -12.89
C PRO A 89 -4.50 -11.16 -12.65
N LEU A 90 -3.51 -11.05 -13.53
CA LEU A 90 -2.33 -10.20 -13.36
C LEU A 90 -2.52 -8.79 -13.93
N ALA A 91 -3.59 -8.53 -14.66
CA ALA A 91 -3.88 -7.23 -15.23
C ALA A 91 -4.56 -6.32 -14.19
N ARG A 92 -3.78 -5.71 -13.29
CA ARG A 92 -4.30 -4.77 -12.28
C ARG A 92 -3.94 -3.31 -12.55
N GLY A 93 -2.99 -3.03 -13.44
CA GLY A 93 -2.69 -1.65 -13.85
C GLY A 93 -1.77 -0.90 -12.90
N ILE A 94 -0.90 -1.61 -12.16
CA ILE A 94 0.05 -1.02 -11.21
C ILE A 94 1.46 -1.51 -11.51
N VAL A 95 2.40 -0.57 -11.53
CA VAL A 95 3.84 -0.83 -11.68
C VAL A 95 4.56 -0.21 -10.50
N LEU A 96 5.50 -0.96 -9.93
CA LEU A 96 6.21 -0.57 -8.71
C LEU A 96 7.70 -0.46 -9.01
N ASN A 97 8.32 0.64 -8.59
CA ASN A 97 9.75 0.87 -8.72
C ASN A 97 10.35 1.28 -7.38
N THR A 98 11.66 1.11 -7.23
CA THR A 98 12.40 1.59 -6.06
C THR A 98 13.76 2.12 -6.51
N PRO A 99 14.33 3.15 -5.86
CA PRO A 99 15.72 3.55 -6.07
C PRO A 99 16.72 2.56 -5.43
N GLY A 100 16.24 1.59 -4.66
CA GLY A 100 17.06 0.55 -4.04
C GLY A 100 17.50 -0.55 -5.00
N GLU A 101 17.92 -1.69 -4.44
CA GLU A 101 18.43 -2.84 -5.19
C GLU A 101 17.32 -3.61 -5.90
N GLY A 102 16.10 -3.59 -5.35
CA GLY A 102 14.97 -4.29 -5.90
C GLY A 102 13.76 -4.29 -4.99
N LEU A 103 12.69 -4.91 -5.46
CA LEU A 103 11.46 -5.14 -4.70
C LEU A 103 11.41 -6.60 -4.29
N MET A 104 10.87 -6.91 -3.11
CA MET A 104 10.76 -8.29 -2.65
C MET A 104 9.41 -8.55 -2.01
N VAL A 105 8.87 -9.74 -2.27
CA VAL A 105 7.72 -10.29 -1.56
C VAL A 105 8.22 -11.44 -0.69
N SER A 106 7.85 -11.49 0.59
CA SER A 106 8.29 -12.53 1.51
C SER A 106 7.80 -13.92 1.08
N ALA A 107 8.50 -14.96 1.50
CA ALA A 107 8.04 -16.33 1.28
C ALA A 107 6.78 -16.65 2.11
N ASN A 108 5.98 -17.61 1.65
CA ASN A 108 4.98 -18.28 2.50
C ASN A 108 5.66 -19.37 3.35
N ALA A 109 5.08 -19.80 4.46
CA ALA A 109 5.71 -20.78 5.37
C ALA A 109 5.85 -22.18 4.77
N ASN A 110 5.06 -22.51 3.74
CA ASN A 110 5.03 -23.84 3.11
C ASN A 110 5.87 -23.94 1.84
N ASN A 111 6.68 -22.92 1.53
CA ASN A 111 7.45 -22.88 0.30
C ASN A 111 8.44 -24.06 0.25
N PRO A 112 8.67 -24.65 -0.94
CA PRO A 112 9.51 -25.84 -1.07
C PRO A 112 11.00 -25.59 -0.85
N TYR A 113 11.41 -24.33 -0.70
CA TYR A 113 12.81 -23.90 -0.60
C TYR A 113 13.28 -23.66 0.84
N GLY A 114 12.37 -23.75 1.81
CA GLY A 114 12.69 -23.55 3.23
C GLY A 114 13.05 -22.10 3.59
N VAL A 115 12.62 -21.13 2.77
CA VAL A 115 12.84 -19.70 3.03
C VAL A 115 11.91 -19.26 4.17
N PRO A 116 12.40 -18.63 5.25
CA PRO A 116 11.51 -18.17 6.31
C PRO A 116 10.50 -17.12 5.83
N PRO A 117 9.24 -17.14 6.31
CA PRO A 117 8.23 -16.16 5.94
C PRO A 117 8.52 -14.78 6.55
N ARG A 118 7.75 -13.77 6.14
CA ARG A 118 7.80 -12.39 6.68
C ARG A 118 9.23 -11.83 6.76
N PHE A 119 9.98 -11.98 5.68
CA PHE A 119 11.37 -11.56 5.54
C PHE A 119 12.34 -12.16 6.56
N GLY A 120 12.01 -13.28 7.20
CA GLY A 120 12.93 -13.97 8.11
C GLY A 120 14.25 -14.41 7.47
N ASN A 121 14.32 -14.43 6.13
CA ASN A 121 15.57 -14.62 5.37
C ASN A 121 16.54 -13.43 5.44
N ILE A 122 16.06 -12.23 5.80
CA ILE A 122 16.86 -11.01 6.00
C ILE A 122 17.22 -10.87 7.48
N ASN A 123 16.20 -10.91 8.35
CA ASN A 123 16.38 -10.93 9.81
C ASN A 123 15.43 -11.97 10.42
N PRO A 124 15.93 -13.03 11.09
CA PRO A 124 15.10 -14.06 11.70
C PRO A 124 14.05 -13.54 12.70
N GLN A 125 14.28 -12.38 13.32
CA GLN A 125 13.35 -11.80 14.31
C GLN A 125 12.07 -11.24 13.67
N TYR A 126 12.11 -10.87 12.38
CA TYR A 126 10.94 -10.33 11.68
C TYR A 126 9.73 -11.26 11.64
N ALA A 127 9.96 -12.58 11.64
CA ALA A 127 8.87 -13.53 11.66
C ALA A 127 8.01 -13.43 12.95
N GLU A 128 8.55 -12.88 14.03
CA GLU A 128 7.84 -12.66 15.29
C GLU A 128 7.22 -11.25 15.38
N ILE A 129 7.85 -10.26 14.74
CA ILE A 129 7.49 -8.84 14.79
C ILE A 129 6.40 -8.52 13.78
N PHE A 130 6.65 -8.77 12.49
CA PHE A 130 5.73 -8.41 11.42
C PHE A 130 4.43 -9.20 11.49
N LYS A 131 3.32 -8.50 11.28
CA LYS A 131 1.95 -9.02 11.26
C LYS A 131 1.40 -8.97 9.84
N THR A 132 0.42 -9.82 9.57
CA THR A 132 -0.31 -9.86 8.30
C THR A 132 -1.75 -9.43 8.54
N PHE A 133 -2.32 -8.66 7.61
CA PHE A 133 -3.75 -8.42 7.50
C PHE A 133 -4.42 -9.50 6.66
N SER A 134 -3.87 -9.81 5.48
CA SER A 134 -4.13 -11.05 4.76
C SER A 134 -2.94 -11.99 4.90
N GLU A 135 -3.18 -13.19 5.40
CA GLU A 135 -2.13 -14.21 5.39
C GLU A 135 -1.83 -14.62 3.94
N GLU A 136 -0.56 -14.70 3.53
CA GLU A 136 0.66 -14.78 4.34
C GLU A 136 1.80 -13.83 3.92
N LYS A 137 1.85 -13.36 2.67
CA LYS A 137 3.03 -12.70 2.12
C LYS A 137 3.01 -11.19 2.34
N LEU A 138 4.19 -10.63 2.65
CA LEU A 138 4.44 -9.20 2.82
C LEU A 138 5.32 -8.67 1.69
N PHE A 139 5.30 -7.37 1.46
CA PHE A 139 6.06 -6.69 0.41
C PHE A 139 6.91 -5.56 0.99
N SER A 140 8.10 -5.36 0.43
CA SER A 140 9.01 -4.28 0.79
C SER A 140 10.00 -3.96 -0.33
N PRO A 141 10.44 -2.69 -0.48
CA PRO A 141 11.69 -2.40 -1.17
C PRO A 141 12.90 -2.96 -0.40
N VAL A 142 13.96 -3.27 -1.13
CA VAL A 142 15.27 -3.71 -0.61
C VAL A 142 16.33 -2.70 -1.04
N GLY A 143 17.26 -2.35 -0.13
CA GLY A 143 18.28 -1.33 -0.37
C GLY A 143 17.73 0.11 -0.42
N SER A 144 16.45 0.30 -0.11
CA SER A 144 15.83 1.60 0.18
C SER A 144 14.57 1.40 1.04
N ASN A 145 13.95 2.50 1.47
CA ASN A 145 12.63 2.51 2.13
C ASN A 145 11.53 3.14 1.26
N LEU A 146 11.78 3.32 -0.05
CA LEU A 146 10.91 4.05 -0.97
C LEU A 146 10.45 3.16 -2.12
N VAL A 147 9.15 3.19 -2.38
CA VAL A 147 8.51 2.66 -3.59
C VAL A 147 7.84 3.80 -4.33
N VAL A 148 8.07 3.89 -5.64
CA VAL A 148 7.35 4.79 -6.55
C VAL A 148 6.37 3.94 -7.36
N ILE A 149 5.10 4.26 -7.23
CA ILE A 149 4.00 3.57 -7.89
C ILE A 149 3.51 4.41 -9.06
N THR A 150 3.29 3.79 -10.22
CA THR A 150 2.60 4.37 -11.37
C THR A 150 1.49 3.45 -11.86
N PHE A 151 0.48 4.04 -12.50
CA PHE A 151 -0.72 3.33 -12.93
C PHE A 151 -0.88 3.32 -14.44
N PHE A 152 -1.50 2.24 -14.92
CA PHE A 152 -1.78 2.01 -16.33
C PHE A 152 -3.18 1.44 -16.50
N VAL A 153 -3.77 1.63 -17.69
CA VAL A 153 -4.97 0.87 -18.06
C VAL A 153 -4.61 -0.62 -17.92
N PRO A 154 -5.36 -1.40 -17.13
CA PRO A 154 -4.90 -2.70 -16.65
C PRO A 154 -4.49 -3.66 -17.77
N GLY A 155 -3.24 -4.12 -17.75
CA GLY A 155 -2.68 -5.04 -18.74
C GLY A 155 -2.14 -4.36 -20.01
N THR A 156 -1.92 -3.05 -19.97
CA THR A 156 -1.46 -2.26 -21.11
C THR A 156 -0.35 -1.27 -20.71
N ASN A 157 0.20 -0.55 -21.71
CA ASN A 157 1.13 0.55 -21.51
C ASN A 157 0.46 1.93 -21.59
N THR A 158 -0.87 2.01 -21.62
CA THR A 158 -1.59 3.29 -21.62
C THR A 158 -1.54 3.88 -20.21
N PRO A 159 -0.93 5.05 -19.98
CA PRO A 159 -0.88 5.65 -18.66
C PRO A 159 -2.27 5.91 -18.09
N ALA A 160 -2.40 5.75 -16.78
CA ALA A 160 -3.65 5.94 -16.08
C ALA A 160 -3.45 6.72 -14.78
N ALA A 161 -4.55 7.26 -14.26
CA ALA A 161 -4.66 7.81 -12.93
C ALA A 161 -5.71 7.03 -12.14
N VAL A 162 -5.58 7.05 -10.81
CA VAL A 162 -6.51 6.41 -9.89
C VAL A 162 -7.15 7.45 -8.97
N ARG A 163 -8.30 7.12 -8.41
CA ARG A 163 -9.00 7.99 -7.45
C ARG A 163 -8.37 7.97 -6.05
N GLY A 164 -7.59 6.94 -5.75
CA GLY A 164 -6.95 6.81 -4.44
C GLY A 164 -6.01 5.62 -4.38
N PHE A 165 -5.10 5.65 -3.42
CA PHE A 165 -4.25 4.54 -3.03
C PHE A 165 -4.22 4.45 -1.51
N GLY A 166 -4.22 3.23 -1.00
CA GLY A 166 -4.06 2.91 0.41
C GLY A 166 -3.34 1.60 0.57
N ALA A 167 -2.65 1.44 1.69
CA ALA A 167 -1.94 0.22 2.01
C ALA A 167 -1.98 -0.10 3.51
N VAL A 168 -1.80 -1.38 3.80
CA VAL A 168 -1.59 -1.89 5.15
C VAL A 168 -0.10 -1.91 5.44
N TYR A 169 0.33 -1.19 6.47
CA TYR A 169 1.66 -1.29 7.07
C TYR A 169 1.66 -2.33 8.19
N THR A 170 2.82 -2.92 8.41
CA THR A 170 3.16 -3.64 9.64
C THR A 170 4.40 -3.04 10.26
N ASP A 171 4.39 -2.87 11.58
CA ASP A 171 5.53 -2.45 12.40
C ASP A 171 6.01 -1.02 12.08
N VAL A 172 5.13 -0.04 12.29
CA VAL A 172 5.51 1.38 12.19
C VAL A 172 5.81 1.89 13.58
N ASP A 173 7.07 2.24 13.85
CA ASP A 173 7.50 2.70 15.18
C ASP A 173 7.58 4.22 15.32
N THR A 174 7.73 4.93 14.20
CA THR A 174 8.02 6.37 14.18
C THR A 174 7.14 7.14 13.21
N ALA A 175 6.89 8.40 13.55
CA ALA A 175 6.16 9.32 12.67
C ALA A 175 7.02 9.67 11.46
N HIS A 176 6.47 9.47 10.26
CA HIS A 176 7.10 9.80 9.00
C HIS A 176 6.05 10.07 7.93
N THR A 177 6.44 10.79 6.86
CA THR A 177 5.61 10.87 5.65
C THR A 177 5.53 9.49 5.02
N ALA A 178 4.34 8.89 5.07
CA ALA A 178 4.06 7.57 4.53
C ALA A 178 3.81 7.64 3.03
N PHE A 179 2.87 8.49 2.59
CA PHE A 179 2.52 8.65 1.18
C PHE A 179 2.65 10.11 0.72
N GLU A 180 3.18 10.30 -0.48
CA GLU A 180 3.00 11.53 -1.24
C GLU A 180 2.39 11.21 -2.61
N TYR A 181 1.34 11.93 -2.98
CA TYR A 181 0.57 11.71 -4.19
C TYR A 181 0.90 12.78 -5.21
N PHE A 182 0.98 12.43 -6.50
CA PHE A 182 1.28 13.39 -7.55
C PHE A 182 0.29 13.29 -8.70
N ASP A 183 -0.02 14.44 -9.31
CA ASP A 183 -0.77 14.50 -10.56
C ASP A 183 0.12 14.21 -11.77
N LYS A 184 -0.49 14.19 -12.97
CA LYS A 184 0.19 13.87 -14.22
C LYS A 184 1.31 14.85 -14.61
N ASP A 185 1.28 16.06 -14.07
CA ASP A 185 2.29 17.10 -14.32
C ASP A 185 3.41 17.05 -13.26
N GLY A 186 3.33 16.12 -12.30
CA GLY A 186 4.28 15.96 -11.21
C GLY A 186 4.05 16.93 -10.04
N ASN A 187 2.89 17.60 -9.97
CA ASN A 187 2.57 18.43 -8.82
C ASN A 187 2.09 17.56 -7.66
N SER A 188 2.58 17.85 -6.46
CA SER A 188 2.10 17.19 -5.24
C SER A 188 0.62 17.50 -5.00
N LEU A 189 -0.14 16.45 -4.75
CA LEU A 189 -1.55 16.46 -4.33
C LEU A 189 -1.69 16.36 -2.80
N GLY A 190 -0.58 16.23 -2.08
CA GLY A 190 -0.52 16.15 -0.64
C GLY A 190 0.37 15.01 -0.15
N SER A 191 0.92 15.20 1.05
CA SER A 191 1.66 14.21 1.81
C SER A 191 0.92 13.83 3.10
N PHE A 192 0.99 12.55 3.46
CA PHE A 192 0.17 11.96 4.51
C PHE A 192 1.01 11.02 5.38
N GLU A 193 0.76 11.06 6.68
CA GLU A 193 1.40 10.19 7.67
C GLU A 193 0.48 9.01 8.02
N THR A 194 1.07 7.87 8.35
CA THR A 194 0.37 6.68 8.86
C THR A 194 0.47 6.64 10.38
N PRO A 195 -0.53 6.12 11.12
CA PRO A 195 -0.41 5.99 12.58
C PRO A 195 0.69 5.00 12.98
N ILE A 196 1.28 5.24 14.15
CA ILE A 196 2.28 4.34 14.77
C ILE A 196 1.59 3.09 15.32
N ALA A 197 2.20 1.93 15.09
CA ALA A 197 1.80 0.61 15.59
C ALA A 197 3.02 -0.33 15.68
N ASP A 198 3.81 -0.18 16.74
CA ASP A 198 4.90 -1.10 17.09
C ASP A 198 4.38 -2.54 17.17
N SER A 199 5.02 -3.43 16.40
CA SER A 199 4.68 -4.85 16.28
C SER A 199 3.22 -5.10 15.90
N GLY A 200 2.58 -4.12 15.23
CA GLY A 200 1.16 -4.08 14.92
C GLY A 200 0.88 -3.66 13.48
N LEU A 201 -0.41 -3.55 13.16
CA LEU A 201 -0.87 -3.10 11.85
C LEU A 201 -1.30 -1.64 11.88
N SER A 202 -0.98 -0.93 10.81
CA SER A 202 -1.48 0.42 10.53
C SER A 202 -2.07 0.47 9.13
N PHE A 203 -3.13 1.24 8.96
CA PHE A 203 -3.72 1.50 7.66
C PHE A 203 -3.71 2.99 7.36
N LEU A 204 -3.35 3.33 6.12
CA LEU A 204 -3.53 4.65 5.53
C LEU A 204 -4.14 4.46 4.14
N GLY A 205 -5.20 5.21 3.86
CA GLY A 205 -5.80 5.30 2.54
C GLY A 205 -6.31 6.71 2.27
N VAL A 206 -6.02 7.24 1.09
CA VAL A 206 -6.44 8.57 0.66
C VAL A 206 -7.25 8.46 -0.62
N VAL A 207 -8.45 9.05 -0.61
CA VAL A 207 -9.40 9.05 -1.74
C VAL A 207 -9.68 10.49 -2.17
N PHE A 208 -9.44 10.78 -3.43
CA PHE A 208 -9.78 12.03 -4.09
C PHE A 208 -11.19 11.94 -4.71
N GLU A 209 -11.76 13.07 -5.14
CA GLU A 209 -13.08 13.09 -5.78
C GLU A 209 -13.06 12.45 -7.19
N GLU A 210 -11.94 12.61 -7.91
CA GLU A 210 -11.74 12.13 -9.27
C GLU A 210 -10.43 11.34 -9.39
N ALA A 211 -10.24 10.62 -10.50
CA ALA A 211 -9.01 9.90 -10.81
C ALA A 211 -7.88 10.88 -11.20
N VAL A 212 -7.22 11.46 -10.19
CA VAL A 212 -6.16 12.47 -10.37
C VAL A 212 -4.77 12.00 -9.93
N VAL A 213 -4.69 10.87 -9.22
CA VAL A 213 -3.42 10.32 -8.73
C VAL A 213 -2.73 9.58 -9.86
N TYR A 214 -1.66 10.17 -10.40
CA TYR A 214 -0.86 9.58 -11.47
C TYR A 214 0.30 8.73 -10.92
N SER A 215 0.90 9.18 -9.82
CA SER A 215 1.91 8.41 -9.10
C SER A 215 1.81 8.61 -7.58
N VAL A 216 2.39 7.65 -6.85
CA VAL A 216 2.50 7.70 -5.38
C VAL A 216 3.93 7.37 -4.99
N GLU A 217 4.55 8.22 -4.19
CA GLU A 217 5.74 7.87 -3.42
C GLU A 217 5.31 7.28 -2.08
N VAL A 218 5.73 6.04 -1.82
CA VAL A 218 5.40 5.27 -0.62
C VAL A 218 6.66 4.99 0.18
N ARG A 219 6.73 5.51 1.40
CA ARG A 219 7.83 5.32 2.34
C ARG A 219 7.41 4.39 3.46
N TYR A 220 8.25 3.43 3.79
CA TYR A 220 7.91 2.32 4.68
C TYR A 220 8.22 2.62 6.15
N GLY A 221 9.36 3.24 6.41
CA GLY A 221 9.77 3.70 7.74
C GLY A 221 10.90 4.72 7.57
N THR A 222 11.79 4.85 8.54
CA THR A 222 12.97 5.73 8.44
C THR A 222 14.21 5.02 7.91
N GLY A 223 14.22 3.67 7.88
CA GLY A 223 15.30 2.86 7.32
C GLY A 223 14.86 1.85 6.26
N ALA A 224 15.85 1.34 5.53
CA ALA A 224 15.66 0.25 4.58
C ALA A 224 15.61 -1.10 5.30
N LEU A 225 14.86 -2.05 4.74
CA LEU A 225 14.81 -3.44 5.22
C LEU A 225 16.22 -4.04 5.25
N GLY A 226 16.65 -4.55 6.40
CA GLY A 226 18.04 -4.98 6.62
C GLY A 226 18.21 -6.01 7.74
N PRO A 227 19.44 -6.53 7.93
CA PRO A 227 19.71 -7.51 8.98
C PRO A 227 19.79 -6.89 10.39
N ASP A 228 20.06 -5.58 10.49
CA ASP A 228 20.39 -4.88 11.73
C ASP A 228 19.32 -3.82 12.07
N ASP A 229 18.17 -4.28 12.54
CA ASP A 229 17.03 -3.43 12.84
C ASP A 229 16.99 -3.05 14.32
N GLY A 230 16.69 -1.78 14.62
CA GLY A 230 16.70 -1.20 15.97
C GLY A 230 18.01 -0.54 16.41
N ALA A 231 19.04 -0.49 15.55
CA ALA A 231 20.26 0.27 15.83
C ALA A 231 20.07 1.77 15.51
N GLY A 232 19.69 2.55 16.53
CA GLY A 232 19.63 4.01 16.49
C GLY A 232 18.46 4.58 15.69
N ASP A 233 17.30 4.78 16.32
CA ASP A 233 16.10 5.46 15.79
C ASP A 233 15.64 5.05 14.37
N VAL A 234 16.12 3.92 13.85
CA VAL A 234 15.73 3.34 12.56
C VAL A 234 14.47 2.52 12.74
N ASP A 235 13.44 2.89 12.00
CA ASP A 235 12.11 2.27 11.92
C ASP A 235 12.01 1.54 10.57
N VAL A 236 11.73 0.24 10.62
CA VAL A 236 11.59 -0.62 9.45
C VAL A 236 10.20 -1.23 9.48
N ALA A 237 9.33 -0.71 8.61
CA ALA A 237 8.05 -1.33 8.34
C ALA A 237 8.10 -2.12 7.03
N VAL A 238 7.18 -3.07 6.90
CA VAL A 238 6.84 -3.70 5.61
C VAL A 238 5.34 -3.54 5.35
N MET A 239 4.86 -3.94 4.18
CA MET A 239 3.44 -3.78 3.83
C MET A 239 2.78 -5.09 3.45
N ASP A 240 1.48 -5.12 3.69
CA ASP A 240 0.56 -6.12 3.19
C ASP A 240 -0.29 -5.47 2.07
N ASN A 241 -1.61 -5.59 2.13
CA ASN A 241 -2.51 -5.27 1.01
C ASN A 241 -2.31 -3.87 0.46
N PHE A 242 -2.25 -3.77 -0.87
CA PHE A 242 -2.36 -2.52 -1.61
C PHE A 242 -3.76 -2.42 -2.22
N ILE A 243 -4.42 -1.28 -2.02
CA ILE A 243 -5.79 -1.04 -2.49
C ILE A 243 -5.83 0.30 -3.22
N PHE A 244 -6.19 0.27 -4.50
CA PHE A 244 -6.20 1.48 -5.33
C PHE A 244 -7.45 1.54 -6.20
N GLY A 245 -7.92 2.76 -6.48
CA GLY A 245 -9.08 2.99 -7.33
C GLY A 245 -8.86 2.44 -8.75
N GLU A 246 -9.94 2.17 -9.47
CA GLU A 246 -9.86 1.68 -10.84
C GLU A 246 -9.04 2.61 -11.75
N PRO A 247 -7.96 2.13 -12.39
CA PRO A 247 -7.15 2.97 -13.28
C PRO A 247 -7.96 3.50 -14.47
N GLN A 248 -8.00 4.82 -14.62
CA GLN A 248 -8.63 5.54 -15.72
C GLN A 248 -7.55 6.10 -16.64
N ALA A 249 -7.67 5.88 -17.94
CA ALA A 249 -6.72 6.40 -18.92
C ALA A 249 -6.55 7.92 -18.77
N VAL A 250 -5.31 8.39 -18.85
CA VAL A 250 -4.99 9.82 -18.86
C VAL A 250 -4.57 10.21 -20.27
N GLU A 251 -5.19 11.27 -20.78
CA GLU A 251 -4.78 11.94 -22.03
C GLU A 251 -3.57 12.88 -21.82
#